data_AF-A0A9N8UZ17-F1
#
_entry.id   AF-A0A9N8UZ17-F1
#
_cell.length_a   1.000
_cell.length_b   1.000
_cell.length_c   1.000
_cell.angle_alpha   90.00
_cell.angle_beta   90.00
_cell.angle_gamma   90.00
#
_symmetry.space_group_name_H-M   'P 1'
#
loop_
_entity.id
_entity.type
_entity.pdbx_description
1 polymer ?
#
loop_
_entity_poly.entity_id
_entity_poly.type
_entity_poly.pdbx_seq_one_letter_code
_entity_poly.pdbx_strand_id
1 'polypeptide(L)'
;MYYTLLPTHHHLSSLSLSRTLDSLPDDILYIIGKELDFLSILALRSTCQSIYFSFSDTITFSHVFLPPSITQSQFVKLFSYLKLTEKLSFIRKFTFNESKITEDAIISILGYCENLAYIYILGCEDVKLLPITNAITSWYEEEDNSNSNNYISCSSSNSSCILLENYNIKKKSKMEKLKKIVMTRCVGDFALCLVQNAE
;
A
#
# COMPACT_ATOMS: atom_id res chain seq x y z
N MET A 1 -60.63 -8.24 -52.78
CA MET A 1 -60.37 -6.85 -52.33
C MET A 1 -59.31 -6.90 -51.25
N TYR A 2 -58.15 -6.32 -51.53
CA TYR A 2 -57.02 -6.21 -50.62
C TYR A 2 -57.33 -5.15 -49.55
N TYR A 3 -57.14 -5.48 -48.27
CA TYR A 3 -56.83 -4.48 -47.26
C TYR A 3 -55.62 -4.92 -46.45
N THR A 4 -54.64 -4.03 -46.52
CA THR A 4 -53.29 -3.98 -46.02
C THR A 4 -53.18 -4.14 -44.50
N LEU A 5 -52.24 -4.98 -44.07
CA LEU A 5 -51.69 -5.02 -42.71
C LEU A 5 -50.91 -3.71 -42.46
N LEU A 6 -51.37 -2.89 -41.51
CA LEU A 6 -50.55 -1.83 -40.92
C LEU A 6 -49.48 -2.48 -40.02
N PRO A 7 -48.19 -2.18 -40.17
CA PRO A 7 -47.22 -2.42 -39.12
C PRO A 7 -47.37 -1.31 -38.08
N THR A 8 -47.87 -1.65 -36.88
CA THR A 8 -47.69 -0.80 -35.71
C THR A 8 -46.20 -0.74 -35.41
N HIS A 9 -45.59 0.40 -35.74
CA HIS A 9 -44.28 0.77 -35.22
C HIS A 9 -44.35 0.82 -33.70
N HIS A 10 -44.00 -0.28 -33.05
CA HIS A 10 -43.49 -0.23 -31.69
C HIS A 10 -42.17 0.53 -31.76
N HIS A 11 -42.26 1.84 -31.56
CA HIS A 11 -41.14 2.64 -31.12
C HIS A 11 -40.81 2.14 -29.71
N LEU A 12 -40.10 1.01 -29.63
CA LEU A 12 -39.36 0.63 -28.44
C LEU A 12 -38.26 1.67 -28.34
N SER A 13 -38.59 2.79 -27.72
CA SER A 13 -37.60 3.71 -27.18
C SER A 13 -36.74 2.86 -26.28
N SER A 14 -35.55 2.49 -26.77
CA SER A 14 -34.49 1.98 -25.95
C SER A 14 -34.21 3.07 -24.92
N LEU A 15 -34.87 2.95 -23.76
CA LEU A 15 -34.40 3.53 -22.53
C LEU A 15 -33.04 2.90 -22.29
N SER A 16 -32.02 3.46 -22.91
CA SER A 16 -30.64 3.31 -22.47
C SER A 16 -30.61 3.96 -21.10
N LEU A 17 -31.04 3.20 -20.10
CA LEU A 17 -30.87 3.48 -18.70
C LEU A 17 -29.38 3.33 -18.39
N SER A 18 -28.54 4.13 -19.03
CA SER A 18 -27.20 4.42 -18.56
C SER A 18 -27.37 5.30 -17.33
N ARG A 19 -27.86 4.71 -16.24
CA ARG A 19 -27.69 5.28 -14.90
C ARG A 19 -26.20 5.22 -14.64
N THR A 20 -25.50 6.30 -15.02
CA THR A 20 -24.12 6.54 -14.64
C THR A 20 -24.04 6.43 -13.13
N LEU A 21 -23.12 5.61 -12.61
CA LEU A 21 -22.89 5.48 -11.17
C LEU A 21 -22.57 6.85 -10.52
N ASP A 22 -22.18 7.82 -11.33
CA ASP A 22 -21.98 9.24 -11.01
C ASP A 22 -23.24 9.93 -10.45
N SER A 23 -24.41 9.31 -10.60
CA SER A 23 -25.69 9.79 -10.02
C SER A 23 -26.00 9.22 -8.64
N LEU A 24 -25.14 8.35 -8.09
CA LEU A 24 -25.33 7.79 -6.76
C LEU A 24 -25.04 8.86 -5.68
N PRO A 25 -25.89 8.97 -4.65
CA PRO A 25 -25.61 9.81 -3.48
C PRO A 25 -24.31 9.40 -2.78
N ASP A 26 -23.64 10.36 -2.15
CA ASP A 26 -22.37 10.16 -1.43
C ASP A 26 -22.45 9.03 -0.39
N ASP A 27 -23.58 8.87 0.30
CA ASP A 27 -23.80 7.80 1.28
C ASP A 27 -23.72 6.39 0.67
N ILE A 28 -24.21 6.23 -0.57
CA ILE A 28 -24.17 4.96 -1.28
C ILE A 28 -22.75 4.68 -1.76
N LEU A 29 -22.04 5.70 -2.26
CA LEU A 29 -20.63 5.58 -2.64
C LEU A 29 -19.76 5.24 -1.43
N TYR A 30 -20.06 5.80 -0.26
CA TYR A 30 -19.40 5.46 1.00
C TYR A 30 -19.61 3.98 1.39
N ILE A 31 -20.85 3.48 1.29
CA ILE A 31 -21.16 2.07 1.56
C ILE A 31 -20.41 1.15 0.60
N ILE A 32 -20.43 1.46 -0.71
CA ILE A 32 -19.68 0.71 -1.72
C ILE A 32 -18.19 0.70 -1.39
N GLY A 33 -17.61 1.84 -1.05
CA GLY A 33 -16.19 1.96 -0.69
C GLY A 33 -15.79 1.15 0.54
N LYS A 34 -16.70 0.96 1.49
CA LYS A 34 -16.46 0.12 2.66
C LYS A 34 -16.40 -1.37 2.35
N GLU A 35 -17.13 -1.82 1.36
CA GLU A 35 -17.20 -3.24 0.96
C GLU A 35 -16.14 -3.62 -0.07
N LEU A 36 -15.59 -2.63 -0.79
CA LEU A 36 -14.53 -2.87 -1.76
C LEU A 36 -13.15 -2.94 -1.10
N ASP A 37 -12.38 -3.96 -1.48
CA ASP A 37 -10.97 -4.04 -1.09
C ASP A 37 -10.09 -3.09 -1.89
N PHE A 38 -8.86 -2.91 -1.41
CA PHE A 38 -7.85 -2.03 -2.01
C PHE A 38 -7.64 -2.27 -3.53
N LEU A 39 -7.58 -3.53 -3.96
CA LEU A 39 -7.34 -3.86 -5.37
C LEU A 39 -8.57 -3.60 -6.23
N SER A 40 -9.76 -3.84 -5.69
CA SER A 40 -11.02 -3.55 -6.34
C SER A 40 -11.19 -2.04 -6.56
N ILE A 41 -10.87 -1.23 -5.55
CA ILE A 41 -10.87 0.24 -5.71
C ILE A 41 -9.86 0.65 -6.77
N LEU A 42 -8.65 0.09 -6.79
CA LEU A 42 -7.67 0.39 -7.84
C LEU A 42 -8.13 -0.03 -9.24
N ALA A 43 -8.86 -1.13 -9.38
CA ALA A 43 -9.40 -1.58 -10.66
C ALA A 43 -10.43 -0.59 -11.23
N LEU A 44 -11.21 0.08 -10.36
CA LEU A 44 -12.15 1.13 -10.74
C LEU A 44 -11.48 2.29 -11.47
N ARG A 45 -10.20 2.56 -11.20
CA ARG A 45 -9.46 3.61 -11.92
C ARG A 45 -9.51 3.44 -13.43
N SER A 46 -9.51 2.19 -13.92
CA SER A 46 -9.57 1.87 -15.36
C SER A 46 -10.98 1.60 -15.88
N THR A 47 -11.92 1.18 -15.02
CA THR A 47 -13.26 0.75 -15.46
C THR A 47 -14.34 1.79 -15.19
N CYS A 48 -14.23 2.57 -14.12
CA CYS A 48 -15.18 3.61 -13.75
C CYS A 48 -14.50 4.71 -12.93
N GLN A 49 -13.87 5.65 -13.64
CA GLN A 49 -13.00 6.67 -13.05
C GLN A 49 -13.73 7.65 -12.12
N SER A 50 -15.01 7.91 -12.39
CA SER A 50 -15.87 8.77 -11.56
C SER A 50 -16.03 8.21 -10.14
N ILE A 51 -16.39 6.93 -10.01
CA ILE A 51 -16.49 6.24 -8.72
C ILE A 51 -15.11 6.20 -8.03
N TYR A 52 -14.05 5.92 -8.81
CA TYR A 52 -12.69 5.92 -8.26
C TYR A 52 -12.35 7.25 -7.58
N PHE A 53 -12.71 8.39 -8.20
CA PHE A 53 -12.47 9.71 -7.62
C PHE A 53 -13.36 10.06 -6.43
N SER A 54 -14.45 9.33 -6.19
CA SER A 54 -15.27 9.49 -5.00
C SER A 54 -14.57 8.96 -3.74
N PHE A 55 -13.54 8.12 -3.86
CA PHE A 55 -12.79 7.61 -2.71
C PHE A 55 -11.61 8.50 -2.33
N SER A 56 -11.54 8.90 -1.06
CA SER A 56 -10.38 9.63 -0.54
C SER A 56 -9.13 8.76 -0.53
N ASP A 57 -8.01 9.32 -0.99
CA ASP A 57 -6.70 8.67 -0.90
C ASP A 57 -6.38 8.20 0.51
N THR A 58 -6.72 9.03 1.52
CA THR A 58 -6.46 8.73 2.92
C THR A 58 -7.17 7.48 3.41
N ILE A 59 -8.30 7.12 2.80
CA ILE A 59 -9.07 5.92 3.13
C ILE A 59 -8.56 4.77 2.27
N THR A 60 -8.56 4.95 0.94
CA THR A 60 -8.19 3.93 -0.05
C THR A 60 -6.79 3.35 0.20
N PHE A 61 -5.81 4.20 0.46
CA PHE A 61 -4.42 3.78 0.62
C PHE A 61 -4.02 3.54 2.07
N SER A 62 -4.92 3.72 3.04
CA SER A 62 -4.61 3.50 4.47
C SER A 62 -4.20 2.06 4.77
N HIS A 63 -4.85 1.10 4.11
CA HIS A 63 -4.59 -0.33 4.25
C HIS A 63 -4.40 -0.96 2.87
N VAL A 64 -3.17 -1.39 2.60
CA VAL A 64 -2.85 -2.17 1.41
C VAL A 64 -2.87 -3.66 1.77
N PHE A 65 -3.72 -4.42 1.09
CA PHE A 65 -3.82 -5.87 1.22
C PHE A 65 -3.38 -6.53 -0.09
N LEU A 66 -2.38 -7.41 -0.01
CA LEU A 66 -1.93 -8.22 -1.13
C LEU A 66 -2.39 -9.67 -0.95
N PRO A 67 -3.32 -10.15 -1.80
CA PRO A 67 -3.78 -11.52 -1.76
C PRO A 67 -2.72 -12.52 -2.27
N PRO A 68 -2.94 -13.83 -2.08
CA PRO A 68 -1.99 -14.88 -2.47
C PRO A 68 -1.65 -14.88 -3.97
N SER A 69 -2.56 -14.36 -4.79
CA SER A 69 -2.43 -14.29 -6.25
C SER A 69 -1.41 -13.25 -6.74
N ILE A 70 -0.96 -12.34 -5.88
CA ILE A 70 -0.01 -11.28 -6.27
C ILE A 70 1.41 -11.86 -6.37
N THR A 71 1.97 -11.73 -7.57
CA THR A 71 3.38 -12.05 -7.87
C THR A 71 4.31 -10.89 -7.52
N GLN A 72 5.60 -11.19 -7.32
CA GLN A 72 6.64 -10.18 -7.13
C GLN A 72 6.64 -9.10 -8.23
N SER A 73 6.44 -9.47 -9.50
CA SER A 73 6.41 -8.48 -10.60
C SER A 73 5.21 -7.53 -10.49
N GLN A 74 4.03 -8.05 -10.13
CA GLN A 74 2.85 -7.23 -9.90
C GLN A 74 3.04 -6.30 -8.70
N PHE A 75 3.66 -6.81 -7.63
CA PHE A 75 4.03 -6.00 -6.48
C PHE A 75 4.96 -4.85 -6.88
N VAL A 76 6.03 -5.12 -7.63
CA VAL A 76 6.98 -4.08 -8.07
C VAL A 76 6.28 -3.00 -8.88
N LYS A 77 5.36 -3.37 -9.79
CA LYS A 77 4.56 -2.41 -10.57
C LYS A 77 3.65 -1.56 -9.68
N LEU A 78 2.94 -2.21 -8.75
CA LEU A 78 2.07 -1.53 -7.80
C LEU A 78 2.88 -0.57 -6.92
N PHE A 79 3.97 -1.03 -6.33
CA PHE A 79 4.81 -0.23 -5.45
C PHE A 79 5.44 0.96 -6.17
N SER A 80 5.89 0.76 -7.41
CA SER A 80 6.38 1.84 -8.27
C SER A 80 5.29 2.88 -8.54
N TYR A 81 4.06 2.43 -8.84
CA TYR A 81 2.92 3.33 -9.01
C TYR A 81 2.64 4.14 -7.74
N LEU A 82 2.59 3.49 -6.58
CA LEU A 82 2.35 4.16 -5.30
C LEU A 82 3.44 5.18 -4.98
N LYS A 83 4.70 4.89 -5.34
CA LYS A 83 5.83 5.81 -5.21
C LYS A 83 5.68 7.02 -6.12
N LEU A 84 5.43 6.79 -7.42
CA LEU A 84 5.30 7.85 -8.43
C LEU A 84 4.11 8.78 -8.18
N THR A 85 3.06 8.27 -7.51
CA THR A 85 1.85 9.03 -7.19
C THR A 85 1.80 9.51 -5.74
N GLU A 86 2.93 9.42 -5.03
CA GLU A 86 3.10 9.90 -3.64
C GLU A 86 2.12 9.29 -2.63
N LYS A 87 1.51 8.14 -2.95
CA LYS A 87 0.49 7.48 -2.13
C LYS A 87 1.06 6.72 -0.93
N LEU A 88 2.36 6.45 -0.93
CA LEU A 88 3.05 5.74 0.16
C LEU A 88 2.94 6.45 1.51
N SER A 89 2.74 7.76 1.51
CA SER A 89 2.55 8.58 2.72
C SER A 89 1.23 8.28 3.44
N PHE A 90 0.20 7.78 2.74
CA PHE A 90 -1.09 7.45 3.33
C PHE A 90 -1.14 6.06 3.97
N ILE A 91 -0.17 5.20 3.64
CA ILE A 91 -0.16 3.81 4.07
C ILE A 91 0.16 3.72 5.56
N ARG A 92 -0.79 3.19 6.33
CA ARG A 92 -0.65 2.91 7.76
C ARG A 92 -0.56 1.41 8.04
N LYS A 93 -1.17 0.59 7.19
CA LYS A 93 -1.17 -0.87 7.31
C LYS A 93 -0.81 -1.51 5.99
N PHE A 94 0.14 -2.43 6.01
CA PHE A 94 0.45 -3.28 4.87
C PHE A 94 0.24 -4.75 5.25
N THR A 95 -0.46 -5.51 4.42
CA THR A 95 -0.74 -6.92 4.66
C THR A 95 -0.36 -7.74 3.44
N PHE A 96 0.49 -8.72 3.68
CA PHE A 96 0.90 -9.75 2.75
C PHE A 96 0.24 -11.04 3.19
N ASN A 97 -0.59 -11.62 2.33
CA ASN A 97 -1.30 -12.86 2.64
C ASN A 97 -0.95 -13.94 1.63
N GLU A 98 -0.13 -14.90 2.04
CA GLU A 98 0.43 -16.00 1.23
C GLU A 98 1.03 -15.52 -0.09
N SER A 99 1.45 -14.24 -0.13
CA SER A 99 1.95 -13.62 -1.35
C SER A 99 3.38 -14.09 -1.62
N LYS A 100 3.69 -14.37 -2.88
CA LYS A 100 5.03 -14.78 -3.34
C LYS A 100 5.94 -13.57 -3.54
N ILE A 101 6.28 -12.93 -2.43
CA ILE A 101 7.12 -11.74 -2.39
C ILE A 101 8.44 -12.01 -1.66
N THR A 102 9.44 -11.18 -1.94
CA THR A 102 10.76 -11.28 -1.30
C THR A 102 10.86 -10.44 -0.03
N GLU A 103 11.84 -10.76 0.82
CA GLU A 103 12.20 -9.93 1.97
C GLU A 103 12.57 -8.51 1.55
N ASP A 104 13.28 -8.34 0.44
CA ASP A 104 13.67 -7.02 -0.09
C ASP A 104 12.46 -6.14 -0.42
N ALA A 105 11.37 -6.75 -0.90
CA ALA A 105 10.11 -6.04 -1.13
C ALA A 105 9.55 -5.52 0.18
N ILE A 106 9.55 -6.34 1.22
CA ILE A 106 9.08 -5.98 2.56
C ILE A 106 9.95 -4.86 3.17
N ILE A 107 11.27 -5.01 3.10
CA ILE A 107 12.23 -4.01 3.57
C ILE A 107 12.05 -2.70 2.80
N SER A 108 11.75 -2.75 1.50
CA SER A 108 11.44 -1.55 0.72
C SER A 108 10.19 -0.83 1.26
N ILE A 109 9.13 -1.54 1.64
CA ILE A 109 7.96 -0.91 2.26
C ILE A 109 8.34 -0.22 3.57
N LEU A 110 9.07 -0.93 4.43
CA LEU A 110 9.61 -0.38 5.67
C LEU A 110 10.53 0.83 5.39
N GLY A 111 11.17 0.90 4.23
CA GLY A 111 12.04 2.00 3.79
C GLY A 111 11.29 3.21 3.21
N TYR A 112 10.17 3.03 2.51
CA TYR A 112 9.46 4.14 1.84
C TYR A 112 8.13 4.58 2.47
N CYS A 113 7.43 3.73 3.25
CA CYS A 113 6.12 4.09 3.82
C CYS A 113 6.27 4.80 5.18
N GLU A 114 6.37 6.13 5.17
CA GLU A 114 6.72 6.95 6.34
C GLU A 114 5.72 6.93 7.50
N ASN A 115 4.45 6.61 7.23
CA ASN A 115 3.39 6.56 8.24
C ASN A 115 2.94 5.13 8.53
N LEU A 116 3.74 4.13 8.14
CA LEU A 116 3.44 2.73 8.35
C LEU A 116 3.46 2.42 9.85
N ALA A 117 2.31 1.99 10.38
CA ALA A 117 2.15 1.59 11.76
C ALA A 117 2.07 0.07 11.92
N TYR A 118 1.59 -0.64 10.91
CA TYR A 118 1.37 -2.06 10.97
C TYR A 118 1.83 -2.78 9.72
N ILE A 119 2.56 -3.87 9.91
CA ILE A 119 2.90 -4.80 8.84
C ILE A 119 2.49 -6.21 9.24
N TYR A 120 1.80 -6.88 8.33
CA TYR A 120 1.33 -8.25 8.50
C TYR A 120 1.93 -9.09 7.37
N ILE A 121 2.71 -10.11 7.73
CA ILE A 121 3.34 -11.07 6.83
C ILE A 121 2.73 -12.43 7.16
N LEU A 122 1.69 -12.82 6.44
CA LEU A 122 0.87 -13.97 6.78
C LEU A 122 1.10 -15.08 5.76
N GLY A 123 1.57 -16.25 6.18
CA GLY A 123 1.73 -17.40 5.30
C GLY A 123 2.74 -17.20 4.16
N CYS A 124 3.65 -16.23 4.25
CA CYS A 124 4.71 -16.03 3.26
C CYS A 124 5.88 -16.98 3.56
N GLU A 125 5.86 -18.17 2.96
CA GLU A 125 6.79 -19.28 3.28
C GLU A 125 8.26 -18.94 3.03
N ASP A 126 8.51 -18.21 1.95
CA ASP A 126 9.86 -17.84 1.48
C ASP A 126 10.46 -16.68 2.27
N VAL A 127 9.65 -15.90 2.98
CA VAL A 127 10.10 -14.72 3.72
C VAL A 127 10.76 -15.14 5.02
N LYS A 128 12.02 -14.76 5.20
CA LYS A 128 12.76 -14.93 6.46
C LYS A 128 12.60 -13.68 7.34
N LEU A 129 12.43 -13.92 8.64
CA LEU A 129 12.30 -12.83 9.62
C LEU A 129 13.62 -12.09 9.85
N LEU A 130 14.74 -12.81 9.92
CA LEU A 130 16.04 -12.25 10.30
C LEU A 130 16.47 -11.05 9.44
N PRO A 131 16.40 -11.08 8.08
CA PRO A 131 16.71 -9.91 7.27
C PRO A 131 15.83 -8.69 7.57
N ILE A 132 14.54 -8.92 7.86
CA ILE A 132 13.58 -7.86 8.18
C ILE A 132 13.92 -7.25 9.54
N THR A 133 14.14 -8.09 10.55
CA THR A 133 14.54 -7.64 11.89
C THR A 133 15.87 -6.90 11.85
N ASN A 134 16.87 -7.40 11.11
CA ASN A 134 18.16 -6.72 10.96
C ASN A 134 18.01 -5.35 10.26
N ALA A 135 17.14 -5.23 9.26
CA ALA A 135 16.87 -3.96 8.61
C ALA A 135 16.21 -2.95 9.56
N ILE A 136 15.39 -3.43 10.50
CA ILE A 136 14.79 -2.60 11.55
C ILE A 136 15.85 -2.20 12.57
N THR A 137 16.64 -3.16 13.07
CA THR A 137 17.69 -2.94 14.08
C THR A 137 18.81 -2.02 13.58
N SER A 138 19.22 -2.14 12.31
CA SER A 138 20.24 -1.24 11.74
C SER A 138 19.79 0.22 11.69
N TRP A 139 18.48 0.49 11.70
CA TRP A 139 17.96 1.86 11.84
C TRP A 139 18.02 2.39 13.27
N TYR A 140 18.20 1.52 14.28
CA TYR A 140 18.48 1.91 15.67
C TYR A 140 19.99 2.04 15.93
N GLU A 141 20.81 1.11 15.43
CA GLU A 141 22.25 1.04 15.74
C GLU A 141 23.10 2.12 15.03
N GLU A 142 22.57 2.82 14.01
CA GLU A 142 23.21 3.99 13.42
C GLU A 142 23.41 5.15 14.43
N GLU A 143 22.82 5.11 15.64
CA GLU A 143 22.99 6.12 16.70
C GLU A 143 24.29 5.97 17.52
N ASP A 144 24.67 4.76 17.93
CA ASP A 144 25.67 4.58 19.02
C ASP A 144 27.13 4.77 18.59
N ASN A 145 27.43 4.69 17.29
CA ASN A 145 28.79 4.87 16.76
C ASN A 145 29.12 6.29 16.33
N SER A 146 28.23 7.26 16.57
CA SER A 146 28.46 8.68 16.25
C SER A 146 29.21 9.47 17.34
N ASN A 147 29.71 8.79 18.39
CA ASN A 147 30.45 9.40 19.49
C ASN A 147 31.97 9.14 19.43
N SER A 148 32.55 9.07 18.23
CA SER A 148 34.01 9.21 18.07
C SER A 148 34.34 10.63 17.60
N ASN A 149 35.07 11.34 18.46
CA ASN A 149 35.60 12.68 18.24
C ASN A 149 36.16 12.83 16.82
N ASN A 150 35.48 13.62 15.98
CA ASN A 150 36.12 14.21 14.83
C ASN A 150 35.95 15.72 14.92
N TYR A 151 37.08 16.37 15.22
CA TYR A 151 37.27 17.79 15.06
C TYR A 151 36.80 18.20 13.65
N ILE A 152 35.75 19.01 13.60
CA ILE A 152 35.30 19.65 12.38
C ILE A 152 36.36 20.72 12.05
N SER A 153 37.33 20.38 11.22
CA SER A 153 38.07 21.39 10.46
C SER A 153 37.24 21.77 9.24
N CYS A 154 36.53 22.89 9.33
CA CYS A 154 35.88 23.51 8.18
C CYS A 154 36.94 24.03 7.21
N SER A 155 37.33 23.22 6.24
CA SER A 155 37.95 23.72 5.00
C SER A 155 36.93 23.66 3.87
N SER A 156 36.37 24.84 3.58
CA SER A 156 36.03 25.37 2.25
C SER A 156 35.56 24.36 1.18
N SER A 157 34.27 24.48 0.83
CA SER A 157 33.68 24.39 -0.53
C SER A 157 32.48 23.43 -0.63
N ASN A 158 31.29 24.02 -0.62
CA ASN A 158 30.01 23.58 -1.21
C ASN A 158 29.46 22.17 -0.90
N SER A 159 28.50 22.16 0.02
CA SER A 159 27.18 21.52 -0.10
C SER A 159 27.09 19.98 -0.17
N SER A 160 27.43 19.29 0.92
CA SER A 160 26.94 17.91 1.14
C SER A 160 26.60 17.53 2.59
N CYS A 161 26.88 18.37 3.60
CA CYS A 161 26.68 17.99 5.01
C CYS A 161 25.23 18.06 5.52
N ILE A 162 24.28 18.61 4.77
CA ILE A 162 22.89 18.83 5.24
C ILE A 162 21.95 17.64 4.94
N LEU A 163 22.33 16.73 4.05
CA LEU A 163 21.46 15.62 3.61
C LEU A 163 21.48 14.41 4.56
N LEU A 164 22.62 14.10 5.19
CA LEU A 164 22.76 12.93 6.05
C LEU A 164 21.99 13.05 7.37
N GLU A 165 22.06 14.22 8.02
CA GLU A 165 21.31 14.47 9.25
C GLU A 165 19.79 14.38 9.02
N ASN A 166 19.28 14.99 7.94
CA ASN A 166 17.86 14.94 7.60
C ASN A 166 17.36 13.51 7.30
N TYR A 167 18.19 12.68 6.65
CA TYR A 167 17.84 11.30 6.33
C TYR A 167 17.77 10.41 7.59
N ASN A 168 18.72 10.58 8.52
CA ASN A 168 18.77 9.82 9.77
C ASN A 168 17.63 10.23 10.72
N ILE A 169 17.35 11.53 10.83
CA ILE A 169 16.19 12.05 11.59
C ILE A 169 14.87 11.48 11.03
N LYS A 170 14.76 11.39 9.70
CA LYS A 170 13.58 10.85 9.03
C LYS A 170 13.41 9.33 9.24
N LYS A 171 14.51 8.56 9.30
CA LYS A 171 14.49 7.14 9.67
C LYS A 171 14.02 6.94 11.12
N LYS A 172 14.52 7.75 12.06
CA LYS A 172 14.15 7.66 13.48
C LYS A 172 12.67 7.93 13.73
N SER A 173 12.15 9.06 13.22
CA SER A 173 10.72 9.41 13.33
C SER A 173 9.80 8.35 12.70
N LYS A 174 10.30 7.62 11.71
CA LYS A 174 9.56 6.56 11.05
C LYS A 174 9.38 5.33 11.93
N MET A 175 10.41 4.93 12.67
CA MET A 175 10.33 3.76 13.53
C MET A 175 9.42 4.01 14.75
N GLU A 176 9.43 5.22 15.31
CA GLU A 176 8.47 5.62 16.37
C GLU A 176 7.00 5.47 15.95
N LYS A 177 6.71 5.49 14.64
CA LYS A 177 5.36 5.29 14.10
C LYS A 177 5.02 3.82 13.88
N LEU A 178 6.02 2.97 13.66
CA LEU A 178 5.81 1.54 13.47
C LEU A 178 5.47 0.92 14.83
N LYS A 179 4.25 0.40 14.96
CA LYS A 179 3.74 -0.12 16.24
C LYS A 179 3.87 -1.63 16.34
N LYS A 180 3.66 -2.32 15.21
CA LYS A 180 3.51 -3.78 15.24
C LYS A 180 3.93 -4.44 13.94
N ILE A 181 4.68 -5.52 14.09
CA ILE A 181 5.00 -6.48 13.04
C ILE A 181 4.39 -7.80 13.45
N VAL A 182 3.50 -8.32 12.61
CA VAL A 182 2.92 -9.65 12.80
C VAL A 182 3.40 -10.53 11.66
N MET A 183 4.07 -11.61 12.01
CA MET A 183 4.47 -12.63 11.06
C MET A 183 3.85 -13.96 11.47
N THR A 184 3.08 -14.58 10.56
CA THR A 184 2.62 -15.96 10.75
C THR A 184 3.33 -16.83 9.73
N ARG A 185 3.93 -17.91 10.20
CA ARG A 185 4.56 -18.91 9.35
C ARG A 185 3.86 -20.24 9.55
N CYS A 186 3.46 -20.88 8.46
CA CYS A 186 3.07 -22.28 8.49
C CYS A 186 4.36 -23.10 8.43
N VAL A 187 4.63 -23.91 9.46
CA VAL A 187 5.71 -24.90 9.47
C VAL A 187 5.04 -26.27 9.60
N GLY A 188 4.75 -26.92 8.46
CA GLY A 188 3.90 -28.11 8.42
C GLY A 188 2.44 -27.80 8.76
N ASP A 189 1.76 -28.67 9.50
CA ASP A 189 0.36 -28.49 9.96
C ASP A 189 0.20 -27.47 11.11
N PHE A 190 1.29 -26.83 11.55
CA PHE A 190 1.29 -25.89 12.66
C PHE A 190 1.57 -24.46 12.20
N ALA A 191 0.69 -23.53 12.57
CA ALA A 191 0.89 -22.10 12.40
C ALA A 191 1.68 -21.52 13.58
N LEU A 192 2.92 -21.08 13.34
CA LEU A 192 3.71 -20.31 14.30
C LEU A 192 3.41 -18.82 14.10
N CYS A 193 2.88 -18.16 15.13
CA CYS A 193 2.62 -16.72 15.12
C CYS A 193 3.72 -16.00 15.90
N LEU A 194 4.55 -15.22 15.21
CA LEU A 194 5.54 -14.33 15.80
C LEU A 194 4.98 -12.91 15.76
N VAL A 195 4.75 -12.34 16.94
CA VAL A 195 4.36 -10.94 17.11
C VAL A 195 5.55 -10.20 17.68
N GLN A 196 6.07 -9.23 16.91
CA GLN A 196 7.09 -8.32 17.39
C GLN A 196 6.47 -6.93 17.55
N ASN A 197 6.42 -6.46 18.79
CA ASN A 197 6.05 -5.08 19.09
C ASN A 197 7.30 -4.22 18.93
N ALA A 198 7.15 -3.10 18.24
CA ALA A 198 8.16 -2.04 18.22
C ALA A 198 7.76 -1.08 19.35
N GLU A 199 8.18 -1.40 20.58
CA GLU A 199 8.11 -0.49 21.74
C GLU A 199 9.48 0.11 21.98
#